data_AF-A0EHU7-F1
#
_entry.id   AF-A0EHU7-F1
#
_cell.length_a   1.000
_cell.length_b   1.000
_cell.length_c   1.000
_cell.angle_alpha   90.00
_cell.angle_beta   90.00
_cell.angle_gamma   90.00
#
_symmetry.space_group_name_H-M   'P 1'
#
loop_
_entity.id
_entity.type
_entity.pdbx_description
1 polymer ?
#
loop_
_entity_poly.entity_id
_entity_poly.type
_entity_poly.pdbx_seq_one_letter_code
_entity_poly.pdbx_strand_id
1 'polypeptide(L)'
;MSLHWSNYQKSKTSDPIELVVWLPQLCRRQEVPFCFIKNKARLGALVHQKTATCVALTDVRKEDQAEFDNLARDLRQHYNENHELLRTIGGGQVGIKSKHQYGGYQESF
;
A
#
# COMPACT_ATOMS: atom_id res chain seq x y z
N MET A 1 -19.13 -11.77 -14.60
CA MET A 1 -17.71 -11.64 -14.24
C MET A 1 -17.33 -10.17 -14.12
N SER A 2 -17.33 -9.63 -12.90
CA SER A 2 -16.56 -8.43 -12.45
C SER A 2 -17.17 -7.92 -11.15
N LEU A 3 -16.83 -8.60 -10.06
CA LEU A 3 -16.99 -8.05 -8.71
C LEU A 3 -15.58 -7.79 -8.17
N HIS A 4 -14.98 -6.66 -8.53
CA HIS A 4 -13.74 -6.19 -7.88
C HIS A 4 -13.78 -4.74 -7.41
N TRP A 5 -14.97 -4.13 -7.29
CA TRP A 5 -15.05 -2.70 -6.94
C TRP A 5 -15.88 -2.35 -5.71
N SER A 6 -16.15 -3.30 -4.81
CA SER A 6 -16.80 -2.98 -3.53
C SER A 6 -15.82 -2.63 -2.39
N ASN A 7 -14.50 -2.67 -2.61
CA ASN A 7 -13.51 -2.61 -1.52
C ASN A 7 -12.52 -1.43 -1.62
N TYR A 8 -12.87 -0.35 -2.33
CA TYR A 8 -12.03 0.85 -2.43
C TYR A 8 -12.64 2.11 -1.80
N GLN A 9 -13.46 1.97 -0.75
CA GLN A 9 -13.81 3.13 0.08
C GLN A 9 -13.81 2.75 1.57
N LYS A 10 -12.96 3.47 2.33
CA LYS A 10 -12.70 3.43 3.78
C LYS A 10 -11.68 2.40 4.30
N SER A 11 -10.56 2.22 3.57
CA SER A 11 -9.30 2.22 4.32
C SER A 11 -9.13 3.65 4.84
N LYS A 12 -9.43 3.91 6.11
CA LYS A 12 -8.96 5.16 6.73
C LYS A 12 -7.44 5.06 6.78
N THR A 13 -6.76 5.47 5.70
CA THR A 13 -5.33 5.77 5.74
C THR A 13 -5.08 6.77 6.87
N SER A 14 -3.87 6.88 7.42
CA SER A 14 -3.66 7.79 8.54
C SER A 14 -4.05 9.21 8.14
N ASP A 15 -4.94 9.79 8.94
CA ASP A 15 -5.42 11.15 8.85
C ASP A 15 -4.78 11.87 10.05
N PRO A 16 -3.87 12.85 9.87
CA PRO A 16 -3.32 13.41 8.64
C PRO A 16 -2.25 12.52 7.93
N ILE A 17 -2.11 12.65 6.61
CA ILE A 17 -1.18 11.84 5.77
C ILE A 17 0.29 12.24 5.97
N GLU A 18 0.51 13.47 6.43
CA GLU A 18 1.77 14.10 6.76
C GLU A 18 2.57 13.28 7.79
N LEU A 19 1.88 12.49 8.62
CA LEU A 19 2.51 11.59 9.58
C LEU A 19 3.31 10.45 8.94
N VAL A 20 2.97 10.04 7.72
CA VAL A 20 3.54 8.85 7.07
C VAL A 20 4.14 9.10 5.70
N VAL A 21 3.91 10.26 5.09
CA VAL A 21 4.35 10.55 3.72
C VAL A 21 5.87 10.40 3.52
N TRP A 22 6.66 10.65 4.55
CA TRP A 22 8.13 10.57 4.52
C TRP A 22 8.67 9.15 4.77
N LEU A 23 7.86 8.21 5.30
CA LEU A 23 8.32 6.88 5.69
C LEU A 23 8.89 6.05 4.53
N PRO A 24 8.25 5.97 3.35
CA PRO A 24 8.77 5.14 2.26
C PRO A 24 10.17 5.58 1.82
N GLN A 25 10.42 6.89 1.80
CA GLN A 25 11.71 7.43 1.42
C GLN A 25 12.76 7.21 2.52
N LEU A 26 12.39 7.31 3.79
CA LEU A 26 13.28 6.98 4.90
C LEU A 26 13.69 5.50 4.86
N CYS A 27 12.73 4.59 4.71
CA CYS A 27 12.98 3.14 4.67
C CYS A 27 13.88 2.76 3.50
N ARG A 28 13.72 3.36 2.32
CA ARG A 28 14.64 3.16 1.18
C ARG A 28 16.05 3.62 1.48
N ARG A 29 16.22 4.80 2.08
CA ARG A 29 17.54 5.36 2.41
C ARG A 29 18.28 4.54 3.47
N GLN A 30 17.56 3.97 4.43
CA GLN A 30 18.11 3.14 5.50
C GLN A 30 18.12 1.64 5.15
N GLU A 31 17.77 1.29 3.91
CA GLU A 31 17.70 -0.09 3.42
C GLU A 31 16.80 -1.03 4.24
N VAL A 32 15.77 -0.47 4.89
CA VAL A 32 14.79 -1.22 5.69
C VAL A 32 13.63 -1.68 4.79
N PRO A 33 13.32 -2.98 4.72
CA PRO A 33 12.15 -3.47 3.99
C PRO A 33 10.86 -2.88 4.56
N PHE A 34 9.99 -2.36 3.69
CA PHE A 34 8.69 -1.80 4.10
C PHE A 34 7.55 -2.35 3.25
N CYS A 35 6.32 -2.21 3.74
CA CYS A 35 5.12 -2.58 3.00
C CYS A 35 3.94 -1.69 3.38
N PHE A 36 2.96 -1.57 2.48
CA PHE A 36 1.70 -0.88 2.77
C PHE A 36 0.60 -1.88 3.09
N ILE A 37 0.05 -1.80 4.30
CA ILE A 37 -1.07 -2.64 4.72
C ILE A 37 -2.39 -1.88 4.57
N LYS A 38 -3.38 -2.54 3.98
CA LYS A 38 -4.67 -1.93 3.61
C LYS A 38 -5.48 -1.39 4.80
N ASN A 39 -5.30 -1.90 6.02
CA ASN A 39 -6.17 -1.60 7.16
C ASN A 39 -5.37 -1.30 8.44
N LYS A 40 -5.50 -0.07 8.96
CA LYS A 40 -4.84 0.39 10.20
C LYS A 40 -5.38 -0.23 11.50
N ALA A 41 -6.61 -0.74 11.50
CA ALA A 41 -7.15 -1.48 12.64
C ALA A 41 -6.48 -2.86 12.77
N ARG A 42 -6.13 -3.50 11.65
CA ARG A 42 -5.34 -4.74 11.67
C ARG A 42 -3.94 -4.51 12.23
N LEU A 43 -3.30 -3.40 11.87
CA LEU A 43 -2.03 -3.00 12.47
C LEU A 43 -2.19 -2.69 13.97
N GLY A 44 -3.26 -2.01 14.37
CA GLY A 44 -3.56 -1.73 15.77
C GLY A 44 -3.73 -3.00 16.61
N ALA A 45 -4.40 -4.02 16.07
CA ALA A 45 -4.63 -5.29 16.75
C ALA A 45 -3.32 -6.01 17.13
N LEU A 46 -2.25 -5.87 16.33
CA LEU A 46 -0.94 -6.45 16.62
C LEU A 46 -0.27 -5.84 17.86
N VAL A 47 -0.60 -4.59 18.18
CA VAL A 47 0.00 -3.82 19.28
C VAL A 47 -1.01 -3.52 20.40
N HIS A 48 -2.14 -4.23 20.41
CA HIS A 48 -3.25 -4.04 21.36
C HIS A 48 -3.82 -2.61 21.40
N GLN A 49 -3.80 -1.93 20.25
CA GLN A 49 -4.39 -0.59 20.08
C GLN A 49 -5.59 -0.64 19.14
N LYS A 50 -6.47 0.36 19.23
CA LYS A 50 -7.62 0.49 18.30
C LYS A 50 -7.16 0.68 16.84
N THR A 51 -6.09 1.44 16.66
CA THR A 51 -5.48 1.73 15.36
C THR A 51 -3.99 2.00 15.52
N ALA A 52 -3.17 1.59 14.55
CA ALA A 52 -1.76 1.98 14.47
C ALA A 52 -1.43 2.48 13.06
N THR A 53 -0.61 3.53 13.00
CA THR A 53 -0.19 4.19 11.75
C THR A 53 0.94 3.43 11.07
N CYS A 54 1.96 3.04 11.83
CA CYS A 54 3.08 2.23 11.39
C CYS A 54 3.52 1.32 12.55
N VAL A 55 4.07 0.16 12.22
CA VAL A 55 4.65 -0.78 13.19
C VAL A 55 5.99 -1.23 12.63
N ALA A 56 7.00 -1.30 13.49
CA ALA A 56 8.32 -1.80 13.16
C ALA A 56 8.58 -3.07 13.96
N LEU A 57 9.02 -4.12 13.28
CA LEU A 57 9.53 -5.33 13.90
C LEU A 57 11.05 -5.19 14.02
N THR A 58 11.57 -5.36 15.23
CA THR A 58 13.01 -5.21 15.51
C THR A 58 13.71 -6.55 15.72
N ASP A 59 12.99 -7.54 16.23
CA ASP A 59 13.55 -8.85 16.55
C ASP A 59 12.46 -9.92 16.41
N VAL A 60 12.88 -11.14 16.08
CA VAL A 60 12.02 -12.31 15.92
C VAL A 60 12.64 -13.51 16.65
N ARG A 61 11.81 -14.49 17.00
CA ARG A 61 12.33 -15.70 17.62
C ARG A 61 13.13 -16.50 16.61
N LYS A 62 14.07 -17.31 17.09
CA LYS A 62 14.98 -18.07 16.21
C LYS A 62 14.23 -19.06 15.32
N GLU A 63 13.13 -19.62 15.81
CA GLU A 63 12.26 -20.52 15.06
C GLU A 63 11.59 -19.85 13.85
N ASP A 64 11.29 -18.55 13.92
CA ASP A 64 10.56 -17.81 12.88
C ASP A 64 11.50 -17.03 11.95
N GLN A 65 12.81 -16.99 12.24
CA GLN A 65 13.80 -16.19 11.52
C GLN A 65 13.82 -16.49 10.01
N ALA A 66 13.77 -17.77 9.64
CA ALA A 66 13.80 -18.18 8.24
C ALA A 66 12.58 -17.69 7.45
N GLU A 67 11.39 -17.70 8.07
CA GLU A 67 10.17 -17.17 7.44
C GLU A 67 10.24 -15.64 7.33
N PHE A 68 10.74 -14.98 8.38
CA PHE A 68 10.95 -13.54 8.39
C PHE A 68 11.92 -13.07 7.30
N ASP A 69 13.03 -13.77 7.09
CA ASP A 69 14.02 -13.42 6.06
C ASP A 69 13.45 -13.55 4.64
N ASN A 70 12.65 -14.59 4.40
CA ASN A 70 11.95 -14.75 3.12
C ASN A 70 10.95 -13.62 2.87
N LEU A 71 10.15 -13.28 3.89
CA LEU A 71 9.21 -12.16 3.82
C LEU A 71 9.94 -10.84 3.56
N ALA A 72 11.04 -10.58 4.28
CA ALA A 72 11.82 -9.36 4.14
C ALA A 72 12.38 -9.20 2.71
N ARG A 73 12.86 -10.29 2.11
CA ARG A 73 13.34 -10.32 0.72
C ARG A 73 12.22 -9.96 -0.26
N ASP A 74 11.06 -10.60 -0.12
CA ASP A 74 9.93 -10.38 -1.02
C ASP A 74 9.42 -8.93 -0.91
N LEU A 75 9.33 -8.38 0.31
CA LEU A 75 8.94 -6.99 0.53
C LEU A 75 9.93 -6.01 -0.10
N ARG A 76 11.23 -6.28 0.00
CA ARG A 76 12.27 -5.42 -0.58
C ARG A 76 12.11 -5.33 -2.10
N GLN A 77 11.91 -6.46 -2.77
CA GLN A 77 11.68 -6.51 -4.22
C GLN A 77 10.41 -5.76 -4.62
N HIS A 78 9.31 -5.94 -3.88
CA HIS A 78 8.02 -5.33 -4.21
C HIS A 78 7.95 -3.83 -3.92
N TYR A 79 8.63 -3.34 -2.88
CA TYR A 79 8.47 -1.97 -2.38
C TYR A 79 9.73 -1.12 -2.43
N ASN A 80 10.88 -1.61 -2.00
CA ASN A 80 12.12 -0.81 -1.91
C ASN A 80 12.74 -0.59 -3.29
N GLU A 81 12.79 -1.65 -4.10
CA GLU A 81 13.41 -1.65 -5.44
C GLU A 81 12.43 -1.19 -6.53
N ASN A 82 11.14 -1.18 -6.22
CA ASN A 82 10.11 -0.73 -7.15
C ASN A 82 10.13 0.79 -7.32
N HIS A 83 10.76 1.27 -8.40
CA HIS A 83 10.82 2.70 -8.74
C HIS A 83 9.50 3.26 -9.30
N GLU A 84 8.57 2.40 -9.75
CA GLU A 84 7.27 2.86 -10.25
C GLU A 84 6.44 3.50 -9.14
N LEU A 85 6.61 3.07 -7.88
CA LEU A 85 5.93 3.65 -6.72
C LEU A 85 6.29 5.13 -6.48
N LEU A 86 7.44 5.59 -6.98
CA LEU A 86 7.87 7.00 -6.86
C LEU A 86 7.43 7.86 -8.04
N ARG A 87 7.22 7.23 -9.21
CA ARG A 87 6.97 7.92 -10.48
C ARG A 87 5.49 7.92 -10.87
N THR A 88 4.75 6.92 -10.42
CA THR A 88 3.33 6.76 -10.73
C THR A 88 2.53 7.81 -9.97
N ILE A 89 1.92 8.72 -10.71
CA ILE A 89 0.94 9.66 -10.18
C ILE A 89 -0.43 8.98 -10.27
N GLY A 90 -1.05 8.72 -9.12
CA GLY A 90 -2.43 8.22 -9.07
C GLY A 90 -3.43 9.29 -9.53
N GLY A 91 -4.57 8.86 -10.06
CA GLY A 91 -5.63 9.76 -10.53
C GLY A 91 -6.09 9.43 -11.95
N GLY A 92 -6.75 10.38 -12.61
CA GLY A 92 -7.17 10.23 -14.01
C GLY A 92 -8.29 9.22 -14.27
N GLN A 93 -8.91 8.66 -13.23
CA GLN A 93 -10.04 7.76 -13.40
C GLN A 93 -11.31 8.55 -13.75
N VAL A 94 -11.70 8.49 -15.01
CA VAL A 94 -13.00 9.01 -15.46
C VAL A 94 -14.15 8.20 -14.89
N GLY A 95 -15.21 8.89 -14.45
CA GLY A 95 -16.40 8.26 -13.91
C GLY A 95 -17.10 7.36 -14.94
N ILE A 96 -17.84 6.36 -14.47
CA ILE A 96 -18.48 5.34 -15.31
C ILE A 96 -19.30 5.97 -16.44
N LYS A 97 -20.11 6.99 -16.16
CA LYS A 97 -20.93 7.68 -17.17
C LYS A 97 -20.08 8.35 -18.26
N SER A 98 -19.01 9.01 -17.84
CA SER A 98 -18.08 9.70 -18.72
C SER A 98 -17.26 8.70 -19.56
N LYS A 99 -16.86 7.55 -19.00
CA LYS A 99 -16.22 6.45 -19.74
C LYS A 99 -17.08 5.95 -20.90
N HIS A 100 -18.38 5.72 -20.67
CA HIS A 100 -19.30 5.28 -21.73
C HIS A 100 -19.45 6.33 -22.83
N GLN A 101 -19.52 7.62 -22.44
CA GLN A 101 -19.59 8.72 -23.41
C GLN A 101 -18.32 8.81 -24.27
N TYR A 102 -17.13 8.73 -23.68
CA TYR A 102 -15.86 8.73 -24.44
C TYR A 102 -15.64 7.46 -25.25
N GLY A 103 -16.19 6.32 -24.83
CA GLY A 103 -16.18 5.08 -25.60
C GLY A 103 -17.02 5.19 -26.88
N GLY A 104 -18.22 5.78 -26.78
CA GLY A 104 -19.09 5.96 -27.95
C GLY A 104 -18.52 6.89 -29.02
N TYR A 105 -17.73 7.90 -28.64
CA TYR A 105 -17.03 8.77 -29.61
C TYR A 105 -15.90 8.06 -30.37
N GLN A 106 -15.27 7.05 -29.78
CA GLN A 106 -14.13 6.33 -30.40
C GLN A 106 -14.58 5.24 -31.38
N GLU A 107 -15.80 4.72 -31.25
CA GLU A 107 -16.40 3.77 -32.21
C GLU A 107 -17.05 4.46 -33.43
N SER A 108 -17.01 5.79 -33.48
CA SER A 108 -17.63 6.61 -34.55
C SER A 108 -16.70 6.91 -35.73
N PHE A 109 -15.53 6.27 -35.80
CA PHE A 109 -14.54 6.39 -36.87
C PHE A 109 -14.17 5.02 -37.44
#